data_AF-A0A7V5YZE4-F1
#
_entry.id   AF-A0A7V5YZE4-F1
#
_cell.length_a   1.000
_cell.length_b   1.000
_cell.length_c   1.000
_cell.angle_alpha   90.00
_cell.angle_beta   90.00
_cell.angle_gamma   90.00
#
_symmetry.space_group_name_H-M   'P 1'
#
loop_
_entity.id
_entity.type
_entity.pdbx_description
1 polymer ?
#
loop_
_entity_poly.entity_id
_entity_poly.type
_entity_poly.pdbx_seq_one_letter_code
_entity_poly.pdbx_strand_id
1 'polypeptide(L)'
;MICNQCGLPLLGTESFCPQCGAEVRPAQGPAEAQLPPSDGAAVGAGPIDEEPQVVEAVDVPILATPAPPAPSPPAAEPAVQPRPAAGIRPARRSSVPSLATLRARLLGPMGLGMLAGVVVFVIAALAILGVWRGLQLRSQRQAESAAKYYQQGIDYMNQGNYELAVGAFEYALRLRPNYPEAKQKLDEARARAGGLPTPTPAAQGEPSALLAEGRAAYDNGDWVLAIQKLEALQAMDPTYEQATVRRLLVGAYTNDGMRLANEDSMEEAIRRFDQALALQPDNPDVQAQRRLAALYQSGLSNWEVDWAQSIKDFSTLYTLKPSYKDTAQRLQQAYVLAGDAAGAKSAWCDAAQYYKAALSLASTPEVAAKRDEATRFCASPPTPAATVPSGTFVGTYRGQQKLQSSWGKVHGTVLDAQGNPVNGVRVKLSAYDWAAYTSTDGNGYYVFEALNNEITFTVTLVSVPCKPLDVPVKPGYASMANFQEKK
;
A
#
# COMPACT_ATOMS: atom_id res chain seq x y z
N MET A 1 -38.43 -1.50 18.45
CA MET A 1 -38.63 -2.78 17.70
C MET A 1 -37.33 -3.09 16.96
N ILE A 2 -37.02 -4.35 16.63
CA ILE A 2 -35.84 -4.67 15.81
C ILE A 2 -36.34 -5.26 14.49
N CYS A 3 -35.74 -4.86 13.36
CA CYS A 3 -36.08 -5.45 12.08
C CYS A 3 -35.67 -6.92 12.05
N ASN A 4 -36.63 -7.84 11.92
CA ASN A 4 -36.37 -9.29 11.90
C ASN A 4 -35.54 -9.75 10.67
N GLN A 5 -35.36 -8.90 9.66
CA GLN A 5 -34.59 -9.22 8.46
C GLN A 5 -33.13 -8.76 8.53
N CYS A 6 -32.84 -7.60 9.14
CA CYS A 6 -31.50 -7.03 9.14
C CYS A 6 -30.95 -6.66 10.53
N GLY A 7 -31.71 -6.88 11.59
CA GLY A 7 -31.28 -6.62 12.96
C GLY A 7 -31.22 -5.14 13.35
N LEU A 8 -31.67 -4.22 12.49
CA LEU A 8 -31.66 -2.78 12.78
C LEU A 8 -32.65 -2.43 13.92
N PRO A 9 -32.21 -1.72 14.99
CA PRO A 9 -33.11 -1.16 15.98
C PRO A 9 -33.94 -0.02 15.38
N LEU A 10 -35.26 -0.17 15.40
CA LEU A 10 -36.25 0.78 14.87
C LEU A 10 -36.91 1.57 16.00
N LEU A 11 -37.10 2.86 15.77
CA LEU A 11 -37.74 3.83 16.67
C LEU A 11 -39.27 3.61 16.80
N GLY A 12 -39.86 2.74 15.99
CA GLY A 12 -41.23 2.26 16.13
C GLY A 12 -42.32 3.13 15.49
N THR A 13 -41.94 4.18 14.76
CA THR A 13 -42.85 5.04 13.97
C THR A 13 -42.82 4.72 12.47
N GLU A 14 -41.94 3.81 12.05
CA GLU A 14 -41.66 3.51 10.64
C GLU A 14 -42.49 2.31 10.15
N SER A 15 -43.16 2.46 9.00
CA SER A 15 -43.90 1.38 8.35
C SER A 15 -43.00 0.40 7.58
N PHE A 16 -41.77 0.82 7.27
CA PHE A 16 -40.78 0.04 6.51
C PHE A 16 -39.38 0.25 7.11
N CYS A 17 -38.56 -0.79 7.09
CA CYS A 17 -37.18 -0.71 7.56
C CYS A 17 -36.31 0.07 6.56
N PRO A 18 -35.61 1.13 6.98
CA PRO A 18 -34.81 1.99 6.09
C PRO A 18 -33.56 1.30 5.54
N GLN A 19 -33.13 0.19 6.14
CA GLN A 19 -31.93 -0.54 5.72
C GLN A 19 -32.22 -1.68 4.73
N CYS A 20 -33.40 -2.28 4.78
CA CYS A 20 -33.73 -3.44 3.92
C CYS A 20 -35.10 -3.40 3.24
N GLY A 21 -35.90 -2.35 3.47
CA GLY A 21 -37.23 -2.18 2.86
C GLY A 21 -38.32 -3.11 3.39
N ALA A 22 -38.03 -3.95 4.40
CA ALA A 22 -39.01 -4.87 4.96
C ALA A 22 -40.13 -4.13 5.70
N GLU A 23 -41.39 -4.50 5.45
CA GLU A 23 -42.57 -3.92 6.12
C GLU A 23 -42.58 -4.30 7.61
N VAL A 24 -42.75 -3.28 8.46
CA VAL A 24 -42.71 -3.42 9.92
C VAL A 24 -44.15 -3.42 10.42
N ARG A 25 -44.70 -4.60 10.70
CA ARG A 25 -46.06 -4.72 11.25
C ARG A 25 -46.07 -4.23 12.71
N PRO A 26 -46.93 -3.26 13.08
CA PRO A 26 -47.07 -2.86 14.47
C PRO A 26 -47.62 -4.03 15.30
N ALA A 27 -47.04 -4.25 16.47
CA ALA A 27 -47.54 -5.21 17.43
C ALA A 27 -48.96 -4.80 17.86
N GLN A 28 -49.95 -5.62 17.54
CA GLN A 28 -51.29 -5.48 18.11
C GLN A 28 -51.16 -5.67 19.64
N GLY A 29 -51.60 -4.66 20.40
CA GLY A 29 -51.68 -4.72 21.86
C GLY A 29 -52.59 -5.87 22.34
N PRO A 30 -52.45 -6.27 23.61
CA PRO A 30 -52.98 -7.55 24.08
C PRO A 30 -54.51 -7.50 24.19
N ALA A 31 -55.18 -8.43 23.52
CA ALA A 31 -56.53 -8.83 23.89
C ALA A 31 -56.46 -9.77 25.09
N GLU A 32 -57.31 -9.50 26.08
CA GLU A 32 -57.49 -10.29 27.29
C GLU A 32 -57.92 -11.74 27.03
N ALA A 33 -57.52 -12.58 27.99
CA ALA A 33 -58.22 -13.75 28.52
C ALA A 33 -57.76 -15.17 28.13
N GLN A 34 -57.48 -15.92 29.21
CA GLN A 34 -57.63 -17.36 29.46
C GLN A 34 -56.44 -18.32 29.23
N LEU A 35 -55.71 -18.56 30.33
CA LEU A 35 -55.11 -19.83 30.76
C LEU A 35 -56.19 -20.87 31.17
N PRO A 36 -55.92 -22.19 31.40
CA PRO A 36 -54.75 -23.07 31.12
C PRO A 36 -55.24 -24.47 30.56
N PRO A 37 -54.59 -25.67 30.69
CA PRO A 37 -53.26 -26.05 31.22
C PRO A 37 -52.41 -27.02 30.33
N SER A 38 -51.09 -26.97 30.47
CA SER A 38 -50.16 -27.96 31.10
C SER A 38 -49.58 -29.03 30.16
N ASP A 39 -48.25 -29.03 30.09
CA ASP A 39 -47.30 -30.16 30.21
C ASP A 39 -46.01 -29.70 29.49
N GLY A 40 -44.82 -29.60 30.08
CA GLY A 40 -44.22 -30.38 31.15
C GLY A 40 -42.90 -30.93 30.60
N ALA A 41 -41.78 -30.23 30.80
CA ALA A 41 -40.43 -30.82 30.86
C ALA A 41 -39.38 -29.74 31.16
N ALA A 42 -38.71 -29.92 32.28
CA ALA A 42 -37.59 -29.12 32.76
C ALA A 42 -36.26 -29.51 32.09
N VAL A 43 -35.27 -28.62 32.24
CA VAL A 43 -33.79 -28.78 32.36
C VAL A 43 -33.13 -27.62 31.60
N GLY A 44 -32.23 -26.78 32.11
CA GLY A 44 -31.60 -26.60 33.42
C GLY A 44 -30.85 -25.25 33.38
N ALA A 45 -30.66 -24.64 34.54
CA ALA A 45 -30.13 -23.28 34.69
C ALA A 45 -28.59 -23.24 34.71
N GLY A 46 -28.02 -22.14 34.21
CA GLY A 46 -26.69 -21.64 34.50
C GLY A 46 -26.61 -20.14 34.13
N PRO A 47 -26.21 -19.23 35.03
CA PRO A 47 -26.24 -17.79 34.77
C PRO A 47 -24.95 -17.32 34.08
N ILE A 48 -25.08 -16.41 33.14
CA ILE A 48 -23.95 -15.62 32.61
C ILE A 48 -24.26 -14.16 32.92
N ASP A 49 -23.71 -13.70 34.04
CA ASP A 49 -23.46 -12.30 34.30
C ASP A 49 -22.19 -11.93 33.51
N GLU A 50 -22.28 -11.07 32.50
CA GLU A 50 -21.16 -10.22 32.11
C GLU A 50 -21.64 -9.01 31.28
N GLU A 51 -21.47 -7.83 31.87
CA GLU A 51 -21.57 -6.52 31.21
C GLU A 51 -20.61 -6.42 30.02
N PRO A 52 -20.99 -5.71 28.93
CA PRO A 52 -20.07 -5.43 27.84
C PRO A 52 -19.04 -4.37 28.26
N GLN A 53 -17.77 -4.79 28.31
CA GLN A 53 -16.60 -3.93 28.52
C GLN A 53 -16.43 -2.92 27.38
N VAL A 54 -16.24 -1.66 27.76
CA VAL A 54 -15.84 -0.54 26.91
C VAL A 54 -14.42 -0.78 26.41
N VAL A 55 -14.25 -0.90 25.09
CA VAL A 55 -12.92 -1.03 24.47
C VAL A 55 -12.31 0.36 24.31
N GLU A 56 -11.29 0.63 25.13
CA GLU A 56 -10.43 1.82 25.04
C GLU A 56 -9.62 1.81 23.73
N ALA A 57 -9.55 2.97 23.08
CA ALA A 57 -8.81 3.18 21.85
C ALA A 57 -7.29 2.99 22.07
N VAL A 58 -6.70 2.06 21.34
CA VAL A 58 -5.25 1.86 21.32
C VAL A 58 -4.63 2.88 20.35
N ASP A 59 -3.94 3.89 20.89
CA ASP A 59 -3.03 4.74 20.13
C ASP A 59 -1.88 3.90 19.55
N VAL A 60 -1.89 3.66 18.25
CA VAL A 60 -0.81 2.96 17.53
C VAL A 60 0.24 3.99 17.08
N PRO A 61 1.50 3.90 17.54
CA PRO A 61 2.52 4.88 17.20
C PRO A 61 2.99 4.74 15.75
N ILE A 62 3.04 5.86 15.04
CA ILE A 62 3.74 6.01 13.76
C ILE A 62 5.25 5.94 14.06
N LEU A 63 5.91 4.85 13.67
CA LEU A 63 7.36 4.70 13.82
C LEU A 63 8.09 5.67 12.86
N ALA A 64 8.77 6.66 13.44
CA ALA A 64 9.65 7.57 12.72
C ALA A 64 11.00 6.91 12.38
N THR A 65 11.54 7.21 11.20
CA THR A 65 12.84 6.73 10.70
C THR A 65 14.03 7.23 11.55
N PRO A 66 15.08 6.43 11.80
CA PRO A 66 16.23 6.87 12.60
C PRO A 66 17.20 7.78 11.83
N ALA A 67 17.73 8.78 12.53
CA ALA A 67 18.78 9.69 12.06
C ALA A 67 20.16 9.00 12.02
N PRO A 68 21.11 9.43 11.15
CA PRO A 68 22.41 8.77 11.00
C PRO A 68 23.35 9.02 12.21
N PRO A 69 24.27 8.07 12.53
CA PRO A 69 25.09 8.13 13.73
C PRO A 69 26.31 9.05 13.61
N ALA A 70 26.70 9.66 14.73
CA ALA A 70 27.87 10.52 14.89
C ALA A 70 29.19 9.70 14.98
N PRO A 71 30.33 10.27 14.55
CA PRO A 71 31.62 9.56 14.54
C PRO A 71 32.30 9.49 15.92
N SER A 72 32.97 8.37 16.19
CA SER A 72 33.66 8.02 17.43
C SER A 72 35.05 8.67 17.60
N PRO A 73 35.57 8.82 18.83
CA PRO A 73 36.85 9.48 19.11
C PRO A 73 38.05 8.52 19.01
N PRO A 74 39.28 9.01 18.76
CA PRO A 74 40.45 8.16 18.66
C PRO A 74 41.10 7.86 20.02
N ALA A 75 41.69 6.67 20.09
CA ALA A 75 42.38 6.08 21.23
C ALA A 75 43.71 6.77 21.58
N ALA A 76 44.06 6.71 22.87
CA ALA A 76 45.30 7.20 23.46
C ALA A 76 46.34 6.09 23.56
N GLU A 77 47.63 6.42 23.43
CA GLU A 77 48.75 5.62 23.93
C GLU A 77 50.08 6.45 23.92
N PRO A 78 51.18 6.02 24.58
CA PRO A 78 51.47 6.35 25.98
C PRO A 78 52.78 7.14 26.19
N ALA A 79 53.02 7.56 27.43
CA ALA A 79 54.17 8.35 27.87
C ALA A 79 55.43 7.51 28.17
N VAL A 80 56.63 7.99 27.77
CA VAL A 80 57.93 7.61 28.38
C VAL A 80 58.87 8.83 28.44
N GLN A 81 59.59 8.90 29.55
CA GLN A 81 60.40 9.98 30.14
C GLN A 81 61.88 10.07 29.66
N PRO A 82 62.66 11.10 30.08
CA PRO A 82 63.77 11.70 29.31
C PRO A 82 65.19 11.38 29.83
N ARG A 83 66.24 11.75 29.07
CA ARG A 83 67.64 11.97 29.54
C ARG A 83 68.53 12.66 28.47
N PRO A 84 69.75 13.18 28.80
CA PRO A 84 70.03 14.61 28.68
C PRO A 84 71.25 14.98 27.78
N ALA A 85 71.59 16.26 27.88
CA ALA A 85 72.47 17.14 27.10
C ALA A 85 73.91 16.71 26.74
N ALA A 86 74.40 17.47 25.74
CA ALA A 86 75.74 18.06 25.59
C ALA A 86 76.72 17.43 24.58
N GLY A 87 77.25 18.26 23.67
CA GLY A 87 78.63 18.10 23.20
C GLY A 87 78.99 18.56 21.77
N ILE A 88 79.67 19.71 21.71
CA ILE A 88 80.88 20.03 20.89
C ILE A 88 80.73 20.29 19.35
N ARG A 89 81.37 21.40 18.92
CA ARG A 89 81.64 21.94 17.55
C ARG A 89 82.73 21.14 16.80
N PRO A 90 83.26 21.58 15.63
CA PRO A 90 82.66 21.96 14.33
C PRO A 90 83.32 21.20 13.14
N ALA A 91 82.72 21.20 11.93
CA ALA A 91 83.43 21.37 10.64
C ALA A 91 82.51 21.26 9.41
N ARG A 92 82.46 22.38 8.67
CA ARG A 92 82.26 22.58 7.22
C ARG A 92 81.94 21.34 6.35
N ARG A 93 80.81 21.38 5.64
CA ARG A 93 80.68 21.02 4.20
C ARG A 93 79.40 21.63 3.60
N SER A 94 79.58 22.13 2.38
CA SER A 94 78.60 22.73 1.48
C SER A 94 77.51 21.77 1.02
N SER A 95 76.24 22.20 0.94
CA SER A 95 75.29 21.87 -0.15
C SER A 95 73.83 22.27 0.16
N VAL A 96 73.25 23.06 -0.77
CA VAL A 96 71.83 23.08 -1.23
C VAL A 96 70.75 23.64 -0.26
N PRO A 97 69.85 24.54 -0.74
CA PRO A 97 68.73 25.03 0.07
C PRO A 97 67.74 23.89 0.34
N SER A 98 67.53 23.55 1.61
CA SER A 98 66.54 22.53 1.98
C SER A 98 65.14 23.13 2.11
N LEU A 99 64.15 22.36 1.68
CA LEU A 99 62.69 22.55 1.73
C LEU A 99 62.10 22.76 3.14
N ALA A 100 62.84 23.33 4.10
CA ALA A 100 62.43 23.45 5.50
C ALA A 100 61.60 24.71 5.79
N THR A 101 61.60 25.72 4.92
CA THR A 101 60.88 26.99 5.14
C THR A 101 59.42 27.01 4.68
N LEU A 102 58.89 25.90 4.14
CA LEU A 102 57.45 25.77 3.84
C LEU A 102 56.66 24.99 4.91
N ARG A 103 57.31 24.17 5.75
CA ARG A 103 56.60 23.29 6.71
C ARG A 103 56.14 23.98 7.99
N ALA A 104 56.74 25.11 8.39
CA ALA A 104 56.42 25.78 9.67
C ALA A 104 55.17 26.68 9.63
N ARG A 105 54.59 26.99 8.46
CA ARG A 105 53.36 27.79 8.36
C ARG A 105 52.07 26.96 8.30
N LEU A 106 52.14 25.67 7.97
CA LEU A 106 50.96 24.82 7.84
C LEU A 106 50.49 24.13 9.14
N LEU A 107 51.33 24.01 10.17
CA LEU A 107 50.97 23.34 11.45
C LEU A 107 50.94 24.27 12.69
N GLY A 108 50.96 25.59 12.49
CA GLY A 108 50.64 26.54 13.57
C GLY A 108 49.12 26.66 13.79
N PRO A 109 48.65 27.24 14.92
CA PRO A 109 47.21 27.38 15.21
C PRO A 109 46.44 28.14 14.12
N MET A 110 47.10 29.07 13.43
CA MET A 110 46.53 29.75 12.24
C MET A 110 46.37 28.83 11.03
N GLY A 111 47.31 27.90 10.79
CA GLY A 111 47.22 26.92 9.70
C GLY A 111 46.14 25.86 9.95
N LEU A 112 46.02 25.41 11.21
CA LEU A 112 44.98 24.48 11.64
C LEU A 112 43.57 25.12 11.55
N GLY A 113 43.45 26.39 11.94
CA GLY A 113 42.21 27.17 11.81
C GLY A 113 41.80 27.40 10.35
N MET A 114 42.76 27.66 9.46
CA MET A 114 42.52 27.78 8.02
C MET A 114 42.04 26.45 7.41
N LEU A 115 42.65 25.33 7.78
CA LEU A 115 42.22 23.99 7.36
C LEU A 115 40.81 23.65 7.88
N ALA A 116 40.52 23.95 9.16
CA ALA A 116 39.17 23.77 9.71
C ALA A 116 38.14 24.65 8.99
N GLY A 117 38.47 25.90 8.66
CA GLY A 117 37.62 26.78 7.87
C GLY A 117 37.36 26.26 6.45
N VAL A 118 38.38 25.73 5.78
CA VAL A 118 38.24 25.08 4.46
C VAL A 118 37.35 23.85 4.55
N VAL A 119 37.51 23.01 5.58
CA VAL A 119 36.65 21.82 5.78
C VAL A 119 35.20 22.23 6.00
N VAL A 120 34.92 23.24 6.83
CA VAL A 120 33.56 23.76 7.05
C VAL A 120 32.98 24.32 5.75
N PHE A 121 33.77 25.03 4.95
CA PHE A 121 33.34 25.56 3.66
C PHE A 121 33.02 24.44 2.66
N VAL A 122 33.83 23.38 2.60
CA VAL A 122 33.59 22.22 1.75
C VAL A 122 32.31 21.48 2.19
N ILE A 123 32.09 21.29 3.48
CA ILE A 123 30.86 20.67 4.01
C ILE A 123 29.63 21.52 3.64
N ALA A 124 29.70 22.83 3.81
CA ALA A 124 28.61 23.75 3.43
C ALA A 124 28.33 23.71 1.92
N ALA A 125 29.39 23.70 1.09
CA ALA A 125 29.25 23.60 -0.37
C ALA A 125 28.61 22.27 -0.80
N LEU A 126 28.99 21.15 -0.17
CA LEU A 126 28.39 19.84 -0.43
C LEU A 126 26.92 19.77 0.01
N ALA A 127 26.56 20.40 1.14
CA ALA A 127 25.18 20.48 1.61
C ALA A 127 24.31 21.28 0.63
N ILE A 128 24.79 22.44 0.17
CA ILE A 128 24.10 23.28 -0.83
C ILE A 128 23.96 22.51 -2.14
N LEU A 129 25.01 21.83 -2.60
CA LEU A 129 24.97 21.00 -3.82
C LEU A 129 23.96 19.85 -3.69
N GLY A 130 23.87 19.22 -2.52
CA GLY A 130 22.91 18.17 -2.21
C GLY A 130 21.46 18.66 -2.27
N VAL A 131 21.18 19.81 -1.66
CA VAL A 131 19.85 20.47 -1.72
C VAL A 131 19.51 20.85 -3.16
N TRP A 132 20.47 21.41 -3.90
CA TRP A 132 20.27 21.79 -5.29
C TRP A 132 19.98 20.58 -6.19
N ARG A 133 20.75 19.49 -6.06
CA ARG A 133 20.48 18.23 -6.77
C ARG A 133 19.14 17.61 -6.37
N GLY A 134 18.77 17.68 -5.09
CA GLY A 134 17.48 17.19 -4.59
C GLY A 134 16.29 17.94 -5.18
N LEU A 135 16.37 19.27 -5.26
CA LEU A 135 15.36 20.11 -5.92
C LEU A 135 15.29 19.83 -7.43
N GLN A 136 16.45 19.65 -8.09
CA GLN A 136 16.52 19.29 -9.51
C GLN A 136 15.80 17.96 -9.78
N LEU A 137 16.07 16.93 -8.99
CA LEU A 137 15.49 15.59 -9.13
C LEU A 137 13.98 15.61 -8.88
N ARG A 138 13.51 16.38 -7.89
CA ARG A 138 12.08 16.59 -7.64
C ARG A 138 11.40 17.27 -8.83
N SER A 139 12.02 18.29 -9.41
CA SER A 139 11.49 18.97 -10.59
C SER A 139 11.41 18.05 -11.81
N GLN A 140 12.40 17.18 -12.01
CA GLN A 140 12.42 16.21 -13.10
C GLN A 140 11.31 15.16 -12.94
N ARG A 141 11.15 14.59 -11.74
CA ARG A 141 10.06 13.64 -11.47
C ARG A 141 8.68 14.28 -11.64
N GLN A 142 8.51 15.53 -11.19
CA GLN A 142 7.27 16.26 -11.40
C GLN A 142 7.02 16.52 -12.89
N ALA A 143 8.05 16.85 -13.66
CA ALA A 143 7.93 17.05 -15.10
C ALA A 143 7.58 15.75 -15.85
N GLU A 144 8.18 14.61 -15.47
CA GLU A 144 7.90 13.30 -16.05
C GLU A 144 6.48 12.84 -15.73
N SER A 145 6.06 12.96 -14.47
CA SER A 145 4.67 12.69 -14.08
C SER A 145 3.70 13.62 -14.80
N ALA A 146 3.98 14.93 -14.89
CA ALA A 146 3.14 15.87 -15.64
C ALA A 146 3.01 15.48 -17.12
N ALA A 147 4.10 15.03 -17.75
CA ALA A 147 4.09 14.55 -19.12
C ALA A 147 3.24 13.29 -19.30
N LYS A 148 3.28 12.35 -18.33
CA LYS A 148 2.42 11.16 -18.33
C LYS A 148 0.93 11.52 -18.27
N TYR A 149 0.54 12.40 -17.36
CA TYR A 149 -0.86 12.84 -17.24
C TYR A 149 -1.32 13.67 -18.44
N TYR A 150 -0.42 14.47 -19.04
CA TYR A 150 -0.69 15.14 -20.30
C TYR A 150 -1.00 14.12 -21.42
N GLN A 151 -0.18 13.07 -21.54
CA GLN A 151 -0.40 12.04 -22.55
C GLN A 151 -1.73 11.29 -22.33
N GLN A 152 -2.05 10.97 -21.07
CA GLN A 152 -3.35 10.38 -20.71
C GLN A 152 -4.51 11.30 -21.10
N GLY A 153 -4.40 12.60 -20.87
CA GLY A 153 -5.41 13.58 -21.29
C GLY A 153 -5.62 13.58 -22.80
N ILE A 154 -4.55 13.47 -23.59
CA ILE A 154 -4.63 13.32 -25.05
C ILE A 154 -5.32 12.02 -25.44
N ASP A 155 -4.99 10.91 -24.79
CA ASP A 155 -5.61 9.61 -25.04
C ASP A 155 -7.12 9.66 -24.75
N TYR A 156 -7.52 10.31 -23.65
CA TYR A 156 -8.94 10.55 -23.32
C TYR A 156 -9.64 11.43 -24.35
N MET A 157 -9.00 12.49 -24.85
CA MET A 157 -9.55 13.31 -25.94
C MET A 157 -9.75 12.51 -27.22
N ASN A 158 -8.81 11.62 -27.58
CA ASN A 158 -8.91 10.76 -28.76
C ASN A 158 -10.04 9.72 -28.63
N GLN A 159 -10.34 9.31 -27.40
CA GLN A 159 -11.46 8.42 -27.06
C GLN A 159 -12.81 9.16 -26.93
N GLY A 160 -12.82 10.51 -27.03
CA GLY A 160 -14.02 11.33 -26.84
C GLY A 160 -14.43 11.56 -25.38
N ASN A 161 -13.63 11.10 -24.41
CA ASN A 161 -13.89 11.25 -22.98
C ASN A 161 -13.36 12.60 -22.47
N TYR A 162 -14.00 13.69 -22.88
CA TYR A 162 -13.50 15.04 -22.63
C TYR A 162 -13.44 15.43 -21.14
N GLU A 163 -14.34 14.93 -20.30
CA GLU A 163 -14.32 15.17 -18.84
C GLU A 163 -13.12 14.53 -18.14
N LEU A 164 -12.77 13.29 -18.52
CA LEU A 164 -11.56 12.62 -18.02
C LEU A 164 -10.29 13.32 -18.52
N ALA A 165 -10.33 13.85 -19.74
CA ALA A 165 -9.25 14.65 -20.29
C ALA A 165 -9.02 15.95 -19.50
N VAL A 166 -10.09 16.65 -19.11
CA VAL A 166 -10.01 17.85 -18.25
C VAL A 166 -9.28 17.53 -16.94
N GLY A 167 -9.69 16.48 -16.23
CA GLY A 167 -9.05 16.08 -14.98
C GLY A 167 -7.56 15.71 -15.16
N ALA A 168 -7.21 15.00 -16.24
CA ALA A 168 -5.83 14.64 -16.54
C ALA A 168 -4.95 15.87 -16.83
N PHE A 169 -5.46 16.86 -17.59
CA PHE A 169 -4.73 18.10 -17.88
C PHE A 169 -4.60 19.02 -16.66
N GLU A 170 -5.64 19.13 -15.82
CA GLU A 170 -5.57 19.88 -14.56
C GLU A 170 -4.52 19.30 -13.62
N TYR A 171 -4.43 17.97 -13.52
CA TYR A 171 -3.43 17.31 -12.71
C TYR A 171 -2.00 17.54 -13.26
N ALA A 172 -1.82 17.48 -14.58
CA ALA A 172 -0.55 17.81 -15.23
C ALA A 172 -0.11 19.26 -14.92
N LEU A 173 -1.04 20.23 -14.94
CA LEU A 173 -0.78 21.63 -14.60
C LEU A 173 -0.53 21.85 -13.09
N ARG A 174 -1.13 21.03 -12.22
CA ARG A 174 -0.83 21.06 -10.78
C ARG A 174 0.59 20.62 -10.48
N LEU A 175 1.08 19.61 -11.20
CA LEU A 175 2.46 19.13 -11.09
C LEU A 175 3.46 20.09 -11.74
N ARG A 176 3.09 20.72 -12.87
CA ARG A 176 3.90 21.69 -13.58
C ARG A 176 3.03 22.89 -14.01
N PRO A 177 2.94 23.95 -13.20
CA PRO A 177 2.13 25.13 -13.52
C PRO A 177 2.55 25.84 -14.80
N ASN A 178 3.83 25.75 -15.17
CA ASN A 178 4.37 26.27 -16.42
C ASN A 178 4.46 25.17 -17.49
N TYR A 179 3.30 24.66 -17.92
CA TYR A 179 3.17 23.66 -18.97
C TYR A 179 2.15 24.13 -20.03
N PRO A 180 2.58 24.95 -21.01
CA PRO A 180 1.67 25.66 -21.92
C PRO A 180 0.84 24.71 -22.80
N GLU A 181 1.41 23.59 -23.23
CA GLU A 181 0.74 22.58 -24.04
C GLU A 181 -0.43 21.94 -23.29
N ALA A 182 -0.24 21.64 -21.99
CA ALA A 182 -1.30 21.09 -21.14
C ALA A 182 -2.43 22.12 -20.89
N LYS A 183 -2.08 23.41 -20.77
CA LYS A 183 -3.07 24.49 -20.62
C LYS A 183 -3.94 24.64 -21.87
N GLN A 184 -3.31 24.68 -23.05
CA GLN A 184 -4.05 24.77 -24.31
C GLN A 184 -4.99 23.57 -24.49
N LYS A 185 -4.52 22.36 -24.15
CA LYS A 185 -5.33 21.14 -24.24
C LYS A 185 -6.43 21.06 -23.19
N LEU A 186 -6.22 21.62 -22.01
CA LEU A 186 -7.27 21.80 -21.02
C LEU A 186 -8.39 22.70 -21.54
N ASP A 187 -8.05 23.85 -22.14
CA ASP A 187 -9.05 24.77 -22.70
C ASP A 187 -9.82 24.12 -23.85
N GLU A 188 -9.13 23.36 -24.71
CA GLU A 188 -9.75 22.56 -25.78
C GLU A 188 -10.65 21.44 -25.23
N ALA A 189 -10.17 20.71 -24.22
CA ALA A 189 -10.93 19.65 -23.57
C ALA A 189 -12.17 20.21 -22.86
N ARG A 190 -12.08 21.37 -22.19
CA ARG A 190 -13.22 22.06 -21.58
C ARG A 190 -14.23 22.54 -22.61
N ALA A 191 -13.78 23.07 -23.74
CA ALA A 191 -14.66 23.48 -24.83
C ALA A 191 -15.42 22.28 -25.44
N ARG A 192 -14.78 21.11 -25.49
CA ARG A 192 -15.38 19.87 -26.01
C ARG A 192 -16.19 19.10 -24.97
N ALA A 193 -15.80 19.16 -23.70
CA ALA A 193 -16.56 18.64 -22.55
C ALA A 193 -17.84 19.45 -22.36
N GLY A 194 -17.75 20.78 -22.49
CA GLY A 194 -18.88 21.70 -22.62
C GLY A 194 -19.53 21.71 -24.01
N GLY A 195 -19.26 20.70 -24.85
CA GLY A 195 -19.67 20.59 -26.24
C GLY A 195 -20.94 19.77 -26.46
N LEU A 196 -22.07 20.20 -25.90
CA LEU A 196 -23.39 20.15 -26.52
C LEU A 196 -24.07 21.51 -26.22
N PRO A 197 -24.88 22.04 -27.15
CA PRO A 197 -24.46 23.03 -28.15
C PRO A 197 -24.89 24.46 -27.76
N THR A 198 -24.43 25.48 -28.51
CA THR A 198 -25.25 26.69 -28.71
C THR A 198 -26.68 26.22 -28.98
N PRO A 199 -27.68 26.67 -28.19
CA PRO A 199 -28.98 26.04 -28.19
C PRO A 199 -29.58 26.11 -29.60
N THR A 200 -29.62 24.96 -30.28
CA THR A 200 -30.69 24.74 -31.25
C THR A 200 -31.97 24.78 -30.41
N PRO A 201 -32.92 25.68 -30.68
CA PRO A 201 -34.13 25.80 -29.89
C PRO A 201 -35.01 24.59 -30.18
N ALA A 202 -34.79 23.50 -29.46
CA ALA A 202 -35.63 22.32 -29.46
C ALA A 202 -35.62 21.74 -28.05
N ALA A 203 -36.68 22.06 -27.31
CA ALA A 203 -36.99 21.65 -25.94
C ALA A 203 -36.16 22.29 -24.82
N GLN A 204 -36.13 23.63 -24.75
CA GLN A 204 -36.09 24.25 -23.41
C GLN A 204 -37.44 23.91 -22.75
N GLY A 205 -37.45 22.86 -21.93
CA GLY A 205 -38.53 22.69 -20.96
C GLY A 205 -38.60 23.95 -20.11
N GLU A 206 -39.81 24.38 -19.75
CA GLU A 206 -39.99 25.49 -18.83
C GLU A 206 -39.21 25.24 -17.52
N PRO A 207 -38.71 26.28 -16.81
CA PRO A 207 -37.93 26.11 -15.59
C PRO A 207 -38.61 25.20 -14.56
N SER A 208 -39.94 25.28 -14.49
CA SER A 208 -40.80 24.42 -13.65
C SER A 208 -40.77 22.95 -14.06
N ALA A 209 -40.74 22.64 -15.36
CA ALA A 209 -40.66 21.28 -15.87
C ALA A 209 -39.29 20.66 -15.56
N LEU A 210 -38.20 21.40 -15.78
CA LEU A 210 -36.84 20.95 -15.43
C LEU A 210 -36.70 20.70 -13.93
N LEU A 211 -37.25 21.57 -13.08
CA LEU A 211 -37.25 21.37 -11.64
C LEU A 211 -38.05 20.12 -11.23
N ALA A 212 -39.24 19.92 -11.82
CA ALA A 212 -40.08 18.76 -11.55
C ALA A 212 -39.41 17.45 -11.98
N GLU A 213 -38.80 17.41 -13.17
CA GLU A 213 -38.05 16.26 -13.66
C GLU A 213 -36.81 15.98 -12.80
N GLY A 214 -36.04 17.02 -12.46
CA GLY A 214 -34.87 16.88 -11.60
C GLY A 214 -35.22 16.39 -10.20
N ARG A 215 -36.34 16.87 -9.62
CA ARG A 215 -36.87 16.39 -8.36
C ARG A 215 -37.35 14.94 -8.45
N ALA A 216 -38.09 14.58 -9.49
CA ALA A 216 -38.55 13.21 -9.68
C ALA A 216 -37.36 12.24 -9.84
N ALA A 217 -36.32 12.62 -10.61
CA ALA A 217 -35.10 11.85 -10.72
C ALA A 217 -34.37 11.70 -9.37
N TYR A 218 -34.29 12.79 -8.59
CA TYR A 218 -33.71 12.77 -7.24
C TYR A 218 -34.49 11.82 -6.32
N ASP A 219 -35.81 11.92 -6.29
CA ASP A 219 -36.66 11.10 -5.43
C ASP A 219 -36.62 9.61 -5.84
N ASN A 220 -36.40 9.33 -7.13
CA ASN A 220 -36.21 7.97 -7.67
C ASN A 220 -34.79 7.42 -7.49
N GLY A 221 -33.85 8.22 -6.97
CA GLY A 221 -32.44 7.84 -6.83
C GLY A 221 -31.63 7.83 -8.12
N ASP A 222 -32.15 8.40 -9.21
CA ASP A 222 -31.41 8.62 -10.46
C ASP A 222 -30.58 9.90 -10.35
N TRP A 223 -29.50 9.83 -9.56
CA TRP A 223 -28.66 10.96 -9.22
C TRP A 223 -28.05 11.64 -10.46
N VAL A 224 -27.69 10.85 -11.47
CA VAL A 224 -27.07 11.35 -12.70
C VAL A 224 -28.08 12.15 -13.51
N LEU A 225 -29.31 11.66 -13.68
CA LEU A 225 -30.37 12.41 -14.35
C LEU A 225 -30.79 13.65 -13.55
N ALA A 226 -30.87 13.54 -12.23
CA ALA A 226 -31.18 14.67 -11.35
C ALA A 226 -30.17 15.81 -11.54
N ILE A 227 -28.87 15.49 -11.52
CA ILE A 227 -27.80 16.47 -11.76
C ILE A 227 -27.97 17.13 -13.13
N GLN A 228 -28.15 16.36 -14.20
CA GLN A 228 -28.31 16.90 -15.56
C GLN A 228 -29.48 17.90 -15.66
N LYS A 229 -30.65 17.56 -15.09
CA LYS A 229 -31.84 18.40 -15.16
C LYS A 229 -31.68 19.68 -14.32
N LEU A 230 -31.09 19.57 -13.15
CA LEU A 230 -30.90 20.69 -12.23
C LEU A 230 -29.77 21.64 -12.68
N GLU A 231 -28.69 21.13 -13.27
CA GLU A 231 -27.64 21.94 -13.90
C GLU A 231 -28.19 22.67 -15.14
N ALA A 232 -28.98 21.99 -15.97
CA ALA A 232 -29.64 22.62 -17.12
C ALA A 232 -30.58 23.75 -16.69
N LEU A 233 -31.35 23.54 -15.61
CA LEU A 233 -32.16 24.58 -14.99
C LEU A 233 -31.31 25.74 -14.49
N GLN A 234 -30.23 25.48 -13.75
CA GLN A 234 -29.35 26.51 -13.23
C GLN A 234 -28.67 27.33 -14.35
N ALA A 235 -28.35 26.69 -15.48
CA ALA A 235 -27.80 27.36 -16.66
C ALA A 235 -28.84 28.19 -17.42
N MET A 236 -30.09 27.74 -17.44
CA MET A 236 -31.21 28.42 -18.08
C MET A 236 -31.69 29.64 -17.28
N ASP A 237 -31.97 29.46 -15.99
CA ASP A 237 -32.38 30.50 -15.06
C ASP A 237 -31.70 30.30 -13.69
N PRO A 238 -30.58 30.98 -13.43
CA PRO A 238 -29.85 30.87 -12.16
C PRO A 238 -30.62 31.33 -10.93
N THR A 239 -31.72 32.06 -11.11
CA THR A 239 -32.52 32.66 -10.02
C THR A 239 -33.76 31.85 -9.68
N TYR A 240 -34.20 30.99 -10.60
CA TYR A 240 -35.40 30.16 -10.43
C TYR A 240 -35.23 29.16 -9.29
N GLU A 241 -35.99 29.37 -8.21
CA GLU A 241 -35.94 28.54 -6.99
C GLU A 241 -34.51 28.17 -6.54
N GLN A 242 -33.57 29.11 -6.65
CA GLN A 242 -32.13 28.87 -6.49
C GLN A 242 -31.77 28.05 -5.24
N ALA A 243 -32.41 28.33 -4.11
CA ALA A 243 -32.18 27.61 -2.85
C ALA A 243 -32.62 26.14 -2.91
N THR A 244 -33.72 25.85 -3.60
CA THR A 244 -34.22 24.48 -3.83
C THR A 244 -33.29 23.72 -4.76
N VAL A 245 -32.92 24.33 -5.90
CA VAL A 245 -32.03 23.73 -6.91
C VAL A 245 -30.67 23.41 -6.31
N ARG A 246 -30.06 24.38 -5.59
CA ARG A 246 -28.76 24.19 -4.92
C ARG A 246 -28.81 23.05 -3.90
N ARG A 247 -29.88 22.95 -3.11
CA ARG A 247 -30.04 21.87 -2.11
C ARG A 247 -30.14 20.50 -2.79
N LEU A 248 -30.93 20.38 -3.85
CA LEU A 248 -31.07 19.14 -4.61
C LEU A 248 -29.76 18.75 -5.30
N LEU A 249 -29.04 19.70 -5.90
CA LEU A 249 -27.73 19.45 -6.52
C LEU A 249 -26.71 18.95 -5.50
N VAL A 250 -26.60 19.58 -4.33
CA VAL A 250 -25.71 19.12 -3.25
C VAL A 250 -26.04 17.67 -2.87
N GLY A 251 -27.32 17.35 -2.66
CA GLY A 251 -27.75 15.99 -2.36
C GLY A 251 -27.45 15.00 -3.49
N ALA A 252 -27.70 15.38 -4.74
CA ALA A 252 -27.53 14.51 -5.89
C ALA A 252 -26.06 14.19 -6.14
N TYR A 253 -25.17 15.20 -6.10
CA TYR A 253 -23.73 14.98 -6.18
C TYR A 253 -23.21 14.12 -5.02
N THR A 254 -23.72 14.34 -3.79
CA THR A 254 -23.30 13.55 -2.62
C THR A 254 -23.71 12.08 -2.79
N ASN A 255 -24.95 11.82 -3.19
CA ASN A 255 -25.45 10.47 -3.38
C ASN A 255 -24.79 9.76 -4.57
N ASP A 256 -24.55 10.46 -5.68
CA ASP A 256 -23.78 9.92 -6.80
C ASP A 256 -22.35 9.61 -6.40
N GLY A 257 -21.70 10.48 -5.62
CA GLY A 257 -20.37 10.24 -5.06
C GLY A 257 -20.33 9.00 -4.17
N MET A 258 -21.35 8.79 -3.32
CA MET A 258 -21.46 7.58 -2.50
C MET A 258 -21.68 6.32 -3.35
N ARG A 259 -22.52 6.40 -4.40
CA ARG A 259 -22.74 5.31 -5.36
C ARG A 259 -21.42 4.92 -6.05
N LEU A 260 -20.69 5.90 -6.58
CA LEU A 260 -19.40 5.71 -7.24
C LEU A 260 -18.35 5.14 -6.28
N ALA A 261 -18.31 5.62 -5.04
CA ALA A 261 -17.43 5.05 -4.03
C ALA A 261 -17.77 3.57 -3.79
N ASN A 262 -19.06 3.21 -3.70
CA ASN A 262 -19.47 1.81 -3.55
C ASN A 262 -19.06 0.95 -4.76
N GLU A 263 -19.07 1.50 -5.97
CA GLU A 263 -18.59 0.89 -7.22
C GLU A 263 -17.06 0.91 -7.40
N ASP A 264 -16.30 1.28 -6.37
CA ASP A 264 -14.82 1.38 -6.36
C ASP A 264 -14.25 2.44 -7.31
N SER A 265 -15.08 3.34 -7.84
CA SER A 265 -14.69 4.49 -8.67
C SER A 265 -14.37 5.70 -7.77
N MET A 266 -13.27 5.60 -7.01
CA MET A 266 -12.94 6.53 -5.93
C MET A 266 -12.60 7.94 -6.42
N GLU A 267 -11.84 8.06 -7.51
CA GLU A 267 -11.50 9.37 -8.08
C GLU A 267 -12.76 10.11 -8.58
N GLU A 268 -13.67 9.41 -9.25
CA GLU A 268 -14.97 9.94 -9.68
C GLU A 268 -15.79 10.35 -8.45
N ALA A 269 -15.83 9.52 -7.41
CA ALA A 269 -16.54 9.83 -6.17
C ALA A 269 -16.02 11.11 -5.51
N ILE A 270 -14.70 11.26 -5.39
CA ILE A 270 -14.07 12.46 -4.83
C ILE A 270 -14.43 13.69 -5.67
N ARG A 271 -14.45 13.59 -7.00
CA ARG A 271 -14.88 14.70 -7.87
C ARG A 271 -16.34 15.09 -7.63
N ARG A 272 -17.26 14.13 -7.46
CA ARG A 272 -18.65 14.43 -7.12
C ARG A 272 -18.77 15.12 -5.77
N PHE A 273 -18.04 14.66 -4.76
CA PHE A 273 -18.02 15.35 -3.47
C PHE A 273 -17.43 16.75 -3.57
N ASP A 274 -16.42 16.96 -4.41
CA ASP A 274 -15.87 18.29 -4.69
C ASP A 274 -16.90 19.22 -5.34
N GLN A 275 -17.74 18.72 -6.26
CA GLN A 275 -18.85 19.49 -6.84
C GLN A 275 -19.90 19.86 -5.78
N ALA A 276 -20.24 18.94 -4.89
CA ALA A 276 -21.13 19.22 -3.76
C ALA A 276 -20.55 20.28 -2.80
N LEU A 277 -19.25 20.20 -2.47
CA LEU A 277 -18.57 21.18 -1.62
C LEU A 277 -18.37 22.53 -2.30
N ALA A 278 -18.24 22.59 -3.62
CA ALA A 278 -18.24 23.86 -4.34
C ALA A 278 -19.58 24.59 -4.17
N LEU A 279 -20.69 23.85 -4.10
CA LEU A 279 -22.00 24.40 -3.80
C LEU A 279 -22.23 24.64 -2.31
N GLN A 280 -21.68 23.83 -1.40
CA GLN A 280 -21.82 24.03 0.05
C GLN A 280 -20.52 23.66 0.77
N PRO A 281 -19.57 24.60 0.90
CA PRO A 281 -18.24 24.31 1.44
C PRO A 281 -18.24 23.78 2.87
N ASP A 282 -19.19 24.25 3.69
CA ASP A 282 -19.30 23.93 5.12
C ASP A 282 -20.20 22.73 5.42
N ASN A 283 -20.52 21.89 4.42
CA ASN A 283 -21.33 20.70 4.64
C ASN A 283 -20.51 19.57 5.31
N PRO A 284 -20.72 19.26 6.60
CA PRO A 284 -19.88 18.32 7.33
C PRO A 284 -20.03 16.88 6.81
N ASP A 285 -21.22 16.49 6.34
CA ASP A 285 -21.48 15.15 5.84
C ASP A 285 -20.72 14.90 4.54
N VAL A 286 -20.74 15.87 3.62
CA VAL A 286 -20.00 15.78 2.35
C VAL A 286 -18.49 15.78 2.59
N GLN A 287 -18.00 16.64 3.49
CA GLN A 287 -16.59 16.64 3.88
C GLN A 287 -16.16 15.29 4.46
N ALA A 288 -16.99 14.67 5.30
CA ALA A 288 -16.73 13.36 5.87
C ALA A 288 -16.67 12.28 4.77
N GLN A 289 -17.66 12.20 3.88
CA GLN A 289 -17.67 11.20 2.79
C GLN A 289 -16.46 11.36 1.86
N ARG A 290 -16.15 12.60 1.47
CA ARG A 290 -14.96 12.91 0.67
C ARG A 290 -13.67 12.47 1.36
N ARG A 291 -13.55 12.75 2.66
CA ARG A 291 -12.35 12.39 3.45
C ARG A 291 -12.18 10.88 3.51
N LEU A 292 -13.25 10.12 3.71
CA LEU A 292 -13.22 8.66 3.71
C LEU A 292 -12.73 8.11 2.35
N ALA A 293 -13.33 8.58 1.26
CA ALA A 293 -12.94 8.18 -0.10
C ALA A 293 -11.48 8.55 -0.43
N ALA A 294 -11.04 9.75 -0.05
CA ALA A 294 -9.68 10.22 -0.28
C ALA A 294 -8.62 9.43 0.51
N LEU A 295 -8.90 9.09 1.78
CA LEU A 295 -8.01 8.24 2.58
C LEU A 295 -7.90 6.85 1.98
N TYR A 296 -9.03 6.26 1.58
CA TYR A 296 -9.06 4.94 0.95
C TYR A 296 -8.25 4.94 -0.35
N GLN A 297 -8.48 5.92 -1.23
CA GLN A 297 -7.77 6.03 -2.50
C GLN A 297 -6.27 6.29 -2.33
N SER A 298 -5.89 7.13 -1.35
CA SER A 298 -4.48 7.37 -1.01
C SER A 298 -3.81 6.11 -0.47
N GLY A 299 -4.51 5.36 0.38
CA GLY A 299 -4.04 4.07 0.91
C GLY A 299 -3.75 3.06 -0.21
N LEU A 300 -4.63 2.97 -1.21
CA LEU A 300 -4.45 2.13 -2.40
C LEU A 300 -3.32 2.61 -3.30
N SER A 301 -3.23 3.92 -3.55
CA SER A 301 -2.21 4.49 -4.45
C SER A 301 -0.78 4.31 -3.93
N ASN A 302 -0.61 4.23 -2.61
CA ASN A 302 0.68 3.99 -1.95
C ASN A 302 0.94 2.50 -1.65
N TRP A 303 0.02 1.60 -1.99
CA TRP A 303 0.19 0.17 -1.80
C TRP A 303 1.42 -0.36 -2.55
N GLU A 304 2.26 -1.16 -1.90
CA GLU A 304 3.55 -1.66 -2.42
C GLU A 304 4.59 -0.60 -2.83
N VAL A 305 4.24 0.69 -2.78
CA VAL A 305 5.13 1.81 -3.09
C VAL A 305 5.69 2.42 -1.80
N ASP A 306 4.79 2.75 -0.87
CA ASP A 306 5.12 3.33 0.44
C ASP A 306 4.19 2.76 1.50
N TRP A 307 4.65 1.69 2.14
CA TRP A 307 3.90 1.04 3.22
C TRP A 307 3.60 1.96 4.39
N ALA A 308 4.50 2.88 4.72
CA ALA A 308 4.29 3.79 5.85
C ALA A 308 3.12 4.74 5.57
N GLN A 309 3.06 5.29 4.36
CA GLN A 309 1.95 6.16 3.94
C GLN A 309 0.64 5.37 3.79
N SER A 310 0.67 4.17 3.19
CA SER A 310 -0.51 3.31 3.06
C SER A 310 -1.10 2.92 4.43
N ILE A 311 -0.25 2.47 5.36
CA ILE A 311 -0.65 2.14 6.73
C ILE A 311 -1.23 3.37 7.43
N LYS A 312 -0.60 4.54 7.30
CA LYS A 312 -1.09 5.78 7.92
C LYS A 312 -2.51 6.12 7.44
N ASP A 313 -2.75 6.05 6.13
CA ASP A 313 -4.05 6.40 5.55
C ASP A 313 -5.12 5.39 5.94
N PHE A 314 -4.83 4.08 5.86
CA PHE A 314 -5.77 3.04 6.30
C PHE A 314 -5.98 3.02 7.82
N SER A 315 -4.96 3.33 8.62
CA SER A 315 -5.11 3.46 10.08
C SER A 315 -6.00 4.64 10.43
N THR A 316 -5.81 5.78 9.76
CA THR A 316 -6.69 6.95 9.93
C THR A 316 -8.12 6.61 9.53
N LEU A 317 -8.30 5.92 8.40
CA LEU A 317 -9.60 5.50 7.92
C LEU A 317 -10.27 4.50 8.86
N TYR A 318 -9.50 3.55 9.41
CA TYR A 318 -9.98 2.56 10.38
C TYR A 318 -10.44 3.24 11.67
N THR A 319 -9.71 4.22 12.19
CA THR A 319 -10.15 5.01 13.37
C THR A 319 -11.43 5.79 13.09
N LEU A 320 -11.59 6.35 11.89
CA LEU A 320 -12.78 7.13 11.53
C LEU A 320 -14.01 6.25 11.29
N LYS A 321 -13.84 5.15 10.54
CA LYS A 321 -14.92 4.25 10.15
C LYS A 321 -14.37 2.85 9.86
N PRO A 322 -14.28 1.97 10.88
CA PRO A 322 -13.74 0.61 10.73
C PRO A 322 -14.46 -0.23 9.66
N SER A 323 -15.78 0.02 9.49
CA SER A 323 -16.65 -0.68 8.54
C SER A 323 -16.65 -0.07 7.13
N TYR A 324 -15.82 0.93 6.86
CA TYR A 324 -15.72 1.49 5.51
C TYR A 324 -15.05 0.47 4.58
N LYS A 325 -15.85 -0.19 3.74
CA LYS A 325 -15.37 -1.21 2.81
C LYS A 325 -14.54 -2.29 3.52
N ASP A 326 -13.43 -2.69 2.94
CA ASP A 326 -12.47 -3.67 3.44
C ASP A 326 -11.30 -3.01 4.19
N THR A 327 -11.48 -1.80 4.74
CA THR A 327 -10.40 -1.05 5.42
C THR A 327 -9.66 -1.86 6.48
N ALA A 328 -10.39 -2.59 7.34
CA ALA A 328 -9.78 -3.42 8.38
C ALA A 328 -8.86 -4.50 7.80
N GLN A 329 -9.32 -5.18 6.74
CA GLN A 329 -8.54 -6.19 6.02
C GLN A 329 -7.33 -5.56 5.33
N ARG A 330 -7.51 -4.43 4.64
CA ARG A 330 -6.42 -3.71 3.96
C ARG A 330 -5.35 -3.23 4.93
N LEU A 331 -5.74 -2.69 6.08
CA LEU A 331 -4.81 -2.26 7.11
C LEU A 331 -4.00 -3.44 7.67
N GLN A 332 -4.68 -4.55 7.99
CA GLN A 332 -4.01 -5.76 8.49
C GLN A 332 -3.04 -6.32 7.46
N GLN A 333 -3.45 -6.40 6.20
CA GLN A 333 -2.60 -6.87 5.10
C GLN A 333 -1.43 -5.92 4.83
N ALA A 334 -1.64 -4.59 4.89
CA ALA A 334 -0.57 -3.60 4.75
C ALA A 334 0.50 -3.78 5.84
N TYR A 335 0.10 -4.04 7.08
CA TYR A 335 1.05 -4.38 8.15
C TYR A 335 1.81 -5.69 7.86
N VAL A 336 1.15 -6.75 7.42
CA VAL A 336 1.83 -8.01 7.06
C VAL A 336 2.87 -7.78 5.96
N LEU A 337 2.48 -7.10 4.88
CA LEU A 337 3.36 -6.87 3.73
C LEU A 337 4.50 -5.88 4.06
N ALA A 338 4.24 -4.89 4.90
CA ALA A 338 5.29 -4.02 5.44
C ALA A 338 6.30 -4.82 6.29
N GLY A 339 5.80 -5.77 7.10
CA GLY A 339 6.62 -6.70 7.87
C GLY A 339 7.49 -7.59 6.96
N ASP A 340 6.91 -8.12 5.89
CA ASP A 340 7.63 -8.94 4.91
C ASP A 340 8.71 -8.12 4.18
N ALA A 341 8.38 -6.90 3.76
CA ALA A 341 9.32 -5.99 3.12
C ALA A 341 10.46 -5.54 4.07
N ALA A 342 10.18 -5.36 5.36
CA ALA A 342 11.18 -5.05 6.38
C ALA A 342 12.10 -6.26 6.62
N GLY A 343 11.54 -7.47 6.74
CA GLY A 343 12.30 -8.71 6.88
C GLY A 343 13.23 -8.97 5.69
N ALA A 344 12.77 -8.72 4.46
CA ALA A 344 13.58 -8.82 3.25
C ALA A 344 14.80 -7.86 3.26
N LYS A 345 14.71 -6.74 3.98
CA LYS A 345 15.80 -5.77 4.20
C LYS A 345 16.60 -6.06 5.48
N SER A 346 16.36 -7.20 6.13
CA SER A 346 16.92 -7.58 7.44
C SER A 346 16.58 -6.61 8.58
N ALA A 347 15.54 -5.79 8.43
CA ALA A 347 15.00 -4.92 9.47
C ALA A 347 14.03 -5.72 10.36
N TRP A 348 14.55 -6.75 11.04
CA TRP A 348 13.74 -7.76 11.75
C TRP A 348 12.95 -7.20 12.93
N CYS A 349 13.49 -6.20 13.62
CA CYS A 349 12.79 -5.55 14.73
C CYS A 349 11.56 -4.78 14.24
N ASP A 350 11.69 -4.05 13.13
CA ASP A 350 10.56 -3.35 12.50
C ASP A 350 9.53 -4.36 11.99
N ALA A 351 10.00 -5.45 11.36
CA ALA A 351 9.13 -6.53 10.89
C ALA A 351 8.30 -7.14 12.03
N ALA A 352 8.92 -7.42 13.19
CA ALA A 352 8.23 -7.94 14.35
C ALA A 352 7.13 -6.98 14.86
N GLN A 353 7.38 -5.67 14.85
CA GLN A 353 6.38 -4.67 15.24
C GLN A 353 5.22 -4.62 14.25
N TYR A 354 5.49 -4.67 12.95
CA TYR A 354 4.44 -4.69 11.94
C TYR A 354 3.55 -5.92 12.07
N TYR A 355 4.11 -7.12 12.24
CA TYR A 355 3.29 -8.32 12.46
C TYR A 355 2.50 -8.27 13.77
N LYS A 356 3.08 -7.69 14.83
CA LYS A 356 2.35 -7.47 16.09
C LYS A 356 1.14 -6.56 15.87
N ALA A 357 1.29 -5.48 15.11
CA ALA A 357 0.18 -4.60 14.75
C ALA A 357 -0.87 -5.33 13.88
N ALA A 358 -0.45 -6.14 12.90
CA ALA A 358 -1.36 -6.97 12.12
C ALA A 358 -2.20 -7.92 13.00
N LEU A 359 -1.57 -8.56 14.00
CA LEU A 359 -2.25 -9.48 14.93
C LEU A 359 -3.24 -8.79 15.86
N SER A 360 -3.06 -7.49 16.15
CA SER A 360 -4.06 -6.71 16.91
C SER A 360 -5.35 -6.44 16.12
N LEU A 361 -5.31 -6.54 14.78
CA LEU A 361 -6.47 -6.38 13.91
C LEU A 361 -7.13 -7.72 13.61
N ALA A 362 -6.33 -8.74 13.28
CA ALA A 362 -6.81 -10.10 13.09
C ALA A 362 -5.71 -11.11 13.44
N SER A 363 -5.98 -11.95 14.45
CA SER A 363 -5.06 -13.00 14.89
C SER A 363 -5.12 -14.19 13.93
N THR A 364 -3.99 -14.53 13.33
CA THR A 364 -3.84 -15.70 12.44
C THR A 364 -2.56 -16.46 12.80
N PRO A 365 -2.58 -17.81 12.82
CA PRO A 365 -1.39 -18.61 13.13
C PRO A 365 -0.20 -18.30 12.22
N GLU A 366 -0.46 -17.99 10.95
CA GLU A 366 0.54 -17.69 9.94
C GLU A 366 1.29 -16.40 10.26
N VAL A 367 0.56 -15.34 10.61
CA VAL A 367 1.19 -14.05 10.99
C VAL A 367 1.85 -14.16 12.37
N ALA A 368 1.31 -14.97 13.28
CA ALA A 368 1.94 -15.24 14.57
C ALA A 368 3.32 -15.90 14.41
N ALA A 369 3.43 -16.88 13.50
CA ALA A 369 4.70 -17.52 13.18
C ALA A 369 5.72 -16.53 12.59
N LYS A 370 5.30 -15.67 11.64
CA LYS A 370 6.13 -14.58 11.10
C LYS A 370 6.62 -13.62 12.18
N ARG A 371 5.75 -13.24 13.12
CA ARG A 371 6.07 -12.39 14.28
C ARG A 371 7.10 -13.04 15.20
N ASP A 372 6.94 -14.32 15.52
CA ASP A 372 7.86 -15.07 16.38
C ASP A 372 9.24 -15.21 15.72
N GLU A 373 9.28 -15.48 14.42
CA GLU A 373 10.51 -15.53 13.63
C GLU A 373 11.22 -14.17 13.59
N ALA A 374 10.51 -13.11 13.22
CA ALA A 374 11.07 -11.77 13.18
C ALA A 374 11.57 -11.32 14.57
N THR A 375 10.87 -11.68 15.64
CA THR A 375 11.31 -11.40 17.02
C THR A 375 12.62 -12.11 17.35
N ARG A 376 12.76 -13.39 16.96
CA ARG A 376 14.00 -14.15 17.13
C ARG A 376 15.15 -13.52 16.35
N PHE A 377 14.92 -13.16 15.09
CA PHE A 377 15.94 -12.51 14.25
C PHE A 377 16.25 -11.08 14.67
N CYS A 378 15.31 -10.37 15.31
CA CYS A 378 15.60 -9.09 15.95
C CYS A 378 16.57 -9.26 17.13
N ALA A 379 16.33 -10.25 18.00
CA ALA A 379 17.17 -10.50 19.17
C ALA A 379 18.52 -11.15 18.82
N SER A 380 18.55 -11.97 17.78
CA SER A 380 19.73 -12.67 17.29
C SER A 380 19.66 -12.71 15.76
N PRO A 381 20.19 -11.66 15.09
CA PRO A 381 20.18 -11.59 13.64
C PRO A 381 20.76 -12.88 13.05
N PRO A 382 20.11 -13.45 12.02
CA PRO A 382 20.67 -14.60 11.35
C PRO A 382 22.04 -14.19 10.83
N THR A 383 23.07 -14.98 11.15
CA THR A 383 24.37 -14.83 10.51
C THR A 383 24.10 -14.78 8.99
N PRO A 384 24.56 -13.74 8.26
CA PRO A 384 24.31 -13.63 6.83
C PRO A 384 24.61 -14.99 6.23
N ALA A 385 23.61 -15.55 5.50
CA ALA A 385 23.65 -16.93 5.02
C ALA A 385 25.07 -17.21 4.57
N ALA A 386 25.75 -18.09 5.32
CA ALA A 386 27.12 -18.46 5.04
C ALA A 386 27.18 -18.69 3.53
N THR A 387 28.14 -18.05 2.87
CA THR A 387 28.47 -18.29 1.46
C THR A 387 28.24 -19.77 1.23
N VAL A 388 27.22 -20.07 0.41
CA VAL A 388 26.76 -21.44 0.22
C VAL A 388 28.02 -22.29 0.02
N PRO A 389 28.36 -23.22 0.94
CA PRO A 389 29.66 -23.86 0.89
C PRO A 389 29.85 -24.46 -0.49
N SER A 390 31.01 -24.22 -1.12
CA SER A 390 31.36 -24.84 -2.39
C SER A 390 30.99 -26.32 -2.32
N GLY A 391 30.19 -26.81 -3.26
CA GLY A 391 29.63 -28.17 -3.20
C GLY A 391 28.16 -28.28 -2.78
N THR A 392 27.50 -27.17 -2.45
CA THR A 392 26.06 -27.17 -2.11
C THR A 392 25.21 -26.85 -3.33
N PHE A 393 24.19 -27.68 -3.57
CA PHE A 393 23.26 -27.55 -4.66
C PHE A 393 22.09 -26.61 -4.31
N VAL A 394 21.82 -25.64 -5.18
CA VAL A 394 20.74 -24.67 -5.00
C VAL A 394 19.66 -24.90 -6.06
N GLY A 395 18.43 -25.15 -5.59
CA GLY A 395 17.26 -25.32 -6.42
C GLY A 395 16.74 -24.00 -7.01
N THR A 396 16.23 -24.04 -8.23
CA THR A 396 15.52 -22.96 -8.91
C THR A 396 14.21 -23.52 -9.46
N TYR A 397 13.09 -22.95 -9.02
CA TYR A 397 11.78 -23.25 -9.60
C TYR A 397 11.62 -22.54 -10.94
N ARG A 398 11.20 -23.28 -11.97
CA ARG A 398 11.13 -22.80 -13.36
C ARG A 398 9.69 -22.66 -13.87
N GLY A 399 8.70 -22.76 -12.99
CA GLY A 399 7.28 -22.67 -13.34
C GLY A 399 6.63 -24.03 -13.59
N GLN A 400 5.40 -23.99 -14.13
CA GLN A 400 4.62 -25.18 -14.46
C GLN A 400 4.23 -25.21 -15.94
N GLN A 401 4.08 -26.42 -16.47
CA GLN A 401 3.59 -26.67 -17.81
C GLN A 401 2.34 -27.55 -17.75
N LYS A 402 1.29 -27.19 -18.50
CA LYS A 402 0.06 -27.99 -18.58
C LYS A 402 0.34 -29.36 -19.24
N LEU A 403 -0.17 -30.43 -18.65
CA LEU A 403 -0.05 -31.81 -19.12
C LEU A 403 -1.33 -32.28 -19.82
N GLN A 404 -1.18 -33.31 -20.66
CA GLN A 404 -2.31 -34.11 -21.17
C GLN A 404 -2.73 -35.23 -20.21
N SER A 405 -2.36 -35.11 -18.93
CA SER A 405 -2.68 -36.05 -17.86
C SER A 405 -3.57 -35.35 -16.83
N SER A 406 -4.38 -36.12 -16.10
CA SER A 406 -5.08 -35.61 -14.91
C SER A 406 -4.18 -35.53 -13.67
N TRP A 407 -3.03 -36.20 -13.69
CA TRP A 407 -2.08 -36.23 -12.58
C TRP A 407 -1.02 -35.14 -12.73
N GLY A 408 -0.66 -34.53 -11.62
CA GLY A 408 0.48 -33.63 -11.50
C GLY A 408 1.81 -34.37 -11.49
N LYS A 409 2.88 -33.64 -11.80
CA LYS A 409 4.25 -34.15 -11.88
C LYS A 409 5.24 -33.11 -11.34
N VAL A 410 6.28 -33.55 -10.65
CA VAL A 410 7.46 -32.73 -10.34
C VAL A 410 8.64 -33.33 -11.06
N HIS A 411 9.39 -32.53 -11.80
CA HIS A 411 10.61 -33.01 -12.46
C HIS A 411 11.69 -31.95 -12.48
N GLY A 412 12.91 -32.37 -12.78
CA GLY A 412 14.05 -31.49 -12.70
C GLY A 412 15.35 -32.11 -13.16
N THR A 413 16.39 -31.29 -13.13
CA THR A 413 17.78 -31.72 -13.37
C THR A 413 18.67 -31.33 -12.20
N VAL A 414 19.69 -32.14 -11.92
CA VAL A 414 20.74 -31.84 -10.95
C VAL A 414 22.06 -31.72 -11.69
N LEU A 415 22.64 -30.52 -11.66
CA LEU A 415 23.86 -30.19 -12.39
C LEU A 415 24.99 -29.78 -11.43
N ASP A 416 26.22 -30.16 -11.75
CA ASP A 416 27.42 -29.70 -11.05
C ASP A 416 27.73 -28.22 -11.32
N ALA A 417 28.80 -27.72 -10.72
CA ALA A 417 29.18 -26.31 -10.82
C ALA A 417 29.68 -25.90 -12.22
N GLN A 418 29.91 -26.86 -13.11
CA GLN A 418 30.31 -26.70 -14.51
C GLN A 418 29.12 -26.89 -15.45
N GLY A 419 27.95 -27.28 -14.93
CA GLY A 419 26.73 -27.53 -15.70
C GLY A 419 26.61 -28.97 -16.21
N ASN A 420 27.46 -29.89 -15.77
CA ASN A 420 27.35 -31.31 -16.15
C ASN A 420 26.30 -32.03 -15.30
N PRO A 421 25.59 -33.01 -15.87
CA PRO A 421 24.60 -33.80 -15.14
C PRO A 421 25.22 -34.65 -14.03
N VAL A 422 24.59 -34.69 -12.87
CA VAL A 422 25.01 -35.53 -11.74
C VAL A 422 24.09 -36.74 -11.62
N ASN A 423 24.65 -37.93 -11.88
CA ASN A 423 23.93 -39.20 -11.84
C ASN A 423 23.79 -39.73 -10.40
N GLY A 424 22.69 -40.44 -10.12
CA GLY A 424 22.52 -41.20 -8.87
C GLY A 424 22.23 -40.35 -7.62
N VAL A 425 21.88 -39.07 -7.79
CA VAL A 425 21.51 -38.20 -6.67
C VAL A 425 20.14 -38.61 -6.17
N ARG A 426 20.04 -39.00 -4.90
CA ARG A 426 18.76 -39.35 -4.26
C ARG A 426 17.97 -38.08 -3.99
N VAL A 427 16.82 -37.94 -4.64
CA VAL A 427 15.92 -36.80 -4.49
C VAL A 427 14.73 -37.23 -3.62
N LYS A 428 14.39 -36.40 -2.64
CA LYS A 428 13.21 -36.54 -1.79
C LYS A 428 12.19 -35.47 -2.15
N LEU A 429 10.95 -35.88 -2.34
CA LEU A 429 9.78 -35.01 -2.38
C LEU A 429 8.99 -35.24 -1.09
N SER A 430 8.68 -34.19 -0.34
CA SER A 430 7.90 -34.33 0.89
C SER A 430 6.90 -33.21 1.12
N ALA A 431 5.81 -33.55 1.79
CA ALA A 431 4.81 -32.63 2.33
C ALA A 431 4.22 -33.27 3.59
N TYR A 432 4.08 -32.49 4.67
CA TYR A 432 3.62 -32.98 5.97
C TYR A 432 4.46 -34.18 6.47
N ASP A 433 3.81 -35.29 6.82
CA ASP A 433 4.40 -36.56 7.26
C ASP A 433 4.72 -37.52 6.10
N TRP A 434 4.36 -37.17 4.86
CA TRP A 434 4.57 -38.00 3.68
C TRP A 434 5.87 -37.64 2.94
N ALA A 435 6.55 -38.67 2.40
CA ALA A 435 7.70 -38.50 1.53
C ALA A 435 7.79 -39.59 0.46
N ALA A 436 8.26 -39.22 -0.73
CA ALA A 436 8.68 -40.12 -1.79
C ALA A 436 10.13 -39.87 -2.18
N TYR A 437 10.76 -40.89 -2.76
CA TYR A 437 12.17 -40.83 -3.18
C TYR A 437 12.32 -41.30 -4.61
N THR A 438 13.23 -40.65 -5.34
CA THR A 438 13.70 -41.09 -6.65
C THR A 438 15.22 -40.84 -6.74
N SER A 439 15.85 -41.23 -7.85
CA SER A 439 17.26 -40.93 -8.11
C SER A 439 17.45 -40.37 -9.51
N THR A 440 18.42 -39.48 -9.67
CA THR A 440 18.72 -38.91 -10.99
C THR A 440 19.29 -39.95 -11.95
N ASP A 441 18.88 -39.87 -13.22
CA ASP A 441 19.39 -40.70 -14.30
C ASP A 441 20.76 -40.22 -14.83
N GLY A 442 21.25 -40.80 -15.93
CA GLY A 442 22.54 -40.43 -16.54
C GLY A 442 22.62 -38.98 -17.04
N ASN A 443 21.47 -38.31 -17.22
CA ASN A 443 21.34 -36.92 -17.61
C ASN A 443 21.05 -36.01 -16.42
N GLY A 444 21.20 -36.52 -15.18
CA GLY A 444 20.89 -35.78 -13.97
C GLY A 444 19.39 -35.51 -13.80
N TYR A 445 18.53 -36.16 -14.58
CA TYR A 445 17.10 -35.92 -14.58
C TYR A 445 16.40 -36.76 -13.51
N TYR A 446 15.45 -36.15 -12.81
CA TYR A 446 14.59 -36.85 -11.85
C TYR A 446 13.13 -36.49 -12.08
N VAL A 447 12.24 -37.38 -11.63
CA VAL A 447 10.79 -37.20 -11.75
C VAL A 447 10.02 -37.87 -10.62
N PHE A 448 8.96 -37.20 -10.19
CA PHE A 448 7.85 -37.72 -9.39
C PHE A 448 6.56 -37.56 -10.17
N GLU A 449 5.83 -38.66 -10.35
CA GLU A 449 4.56 -38.69 -11.10
C GLU A 449 3.41 -39.09 -10.17
N ALA A 450 2.19 -39.12 -10.71
CA ALA A 450 0.97 -39.50 -9.98
C ALA A 450 0.65 -38.63 -8.76
N LEU A 451 0.88 -37.31 -8.85
CA LEU A 451 0.53 -36.35 -7.80
C LEU A 451 -0.89 -35.81 -8.00
N ASN A 452 -1.81 -36.03 -7.06
CA ASN A 452 -3.23 -35.69 -7.20
C ASN A 452 -3.68 -34.47 -6.36
N ASN A 453 -2.86 -34.03 -5.42
CA ASN A 453 -3.20 -32.95 -4.51
C ASN A 453 -2.63 -31.63 -5.01
N GLU A 454 -3.43 -30.56 -4.92
CA GLU A 454 -2.96 -29.19 -5.15
C GLU A 454 -2.30 -28.65 -3.88
N ILE A 455 -1.01 -28.97 -3.69
CA ILE A 455 -0.22 -28.57 -2.52
C ILE A 455 1.21 -28.19 -2.92
N THR A 456 1.91 -27.48 -2.03
CA THR A 456 3.34 -27.20 -2.18
C THR A 456 4.16 -28.30 -1.54
N PHE A 457 5.05 -28.91 -2.33
CA PHE A 457 6.00 -29.91 -1.85
C PHE A 457 7.38 -29.30 -1.68
N THR A 458 8.16 -29.80 -0.75
CA THR A 458 9.58 -29.48 -0.63
C THR A 458 10.42 -30.55 -1.33
N VAL A 459 11.28 -30.12 -2.26
CA VAL A 459 12.28 -30.97 -2.93
C VAL A 459 13.63 -30.81 -2.25
N THR A 460 14.23 -31.92 -1.87
CA THR A 460 15.53 -31.98 -1.20
C THR A 460 16.41 -33.05 -1.84
N LEU A 461 17.68 -32.75 -2.08
CA LEU A 461 18.70 -33.75 -2.44
C LEU A 461 19.25 -34.36 -1.15
N VAL A 462 19.10 -35.67 -0.99
CA VAL A 462 19.42 -36.39 0.26
C VAL A 462 20.86 -36.91 0.26
N SER A 463 21.43 -37.14 -0.91
CA SER A 463 22.78 -37.68 -1.07
C SER A 463 23.86 -36.62 -1.27
N VAL A 464 23.50 -35.34 -1.36
CA VAL A 464 24.42 -34.21 -1.53
C VAL A 464 23.91 -33.00 -0.72
N PRO A 465 24.79 -32.08 -0.28
CA PRO A 465 24.35 -30.86 0.40
C PRO A 465 23.46 -30.03 -0.54
N CYS A 466 22.28 -29.64 -0.08
CA CYS A 466 21.42 -28.77 -0.86
C CYS A 466 20.64 -27.79 0.01
N LYS A 467 20.21 -26.69 -0.62
CA LYS A 467 19.14 -25.84 -0.08
C LYS A 467 17.79 -26.41 -0.53
N PRO A 468 16.88 -26.81 0.40
CA PRO A 468 15.55 -27.27 0.03
C PRO A 468 14.80 -26.25 -0.83
N LEU A 469 13.99 -26.74 -1.77
CA LEU A 469 13.22 -25.92 -2.70
C LEU A 469 11.74 -26.27 -2.60
N ASP A 470 10.91 -25.27 -2.31
CA ASP A 470 9.46 -25.43 -2.34
C ASP A 470 8.92 -25.30 -3.77
N VAL A 471 8.06 -26.24 -4.14
CA VAL A 471 7.55 -26.42 -5.51
C VAL A 471 6.04 -26.62 -5.44
N PRO A 472 5.24 -25.66 -5.94
CA PRO A 472 3.79 -25.84 -6.00
C PRO A 472 3.46 -26.94 -7.02
N VAL A 473 2.49 -27.80 -6.70
CA VAL A 473 2.01 -28.87 -7.58
C VAL A 473 0.52 -28.74 -7.76
N LYS A 474 0.05 -28.95 -8.99
CA LYS A 474 -1.37 -28.95 -9.33
C LYS A 474 -1.69 -30.14 -10.24
N PRO A 475 -2.83 -30.83 -10.06
CA PRO A 475 -3.30 -31.84 -10.99
C PRO A 475 -3.33 -31.34 -12.43
N GLY A 476 -2.80 -32.13 -13.36
CA GLY A 476 -2.68 -31.76 -14.76
C GLY A 476 -1.59 -30.75 -15.11
N TYR A 477 -0.65 -30.50 -14.20
CA TYR A 477 0.53 -29.67 -14.44
C TYR A 477 1.82 -30.38 -14.06
N ALA A 478 2.89 -30.12 -14.82
CA ALA A 478 4.26 -30.49 -14.51
C ALA A 478 5.02 -29.28 -13.94
N SER A 479 5.47 -29.38 -12.71
CA SER A 479 6.30 -28.37 -12.04
C SER A 479 7.78 -28.69 -12.23
N MET A 480 8.56 -27.69 -12.67
CA MET A 480 9.97 -27.88 -12.97
C MET A 480 10.89 -27.26 -11.90
N ALA A 481 11.78 -28.06 -11.34
CA ALA A 481 12.69 -27.71 -10.25
C ALA A 481 14.12 -28.15 -10.57
N ASN A 482 15.01 -27.22 -10.91
CA ASN A 482 16.39 -27.56 -11.28
C ASN A 482 17.36 -27.21 -10.16
N PHE A 483 18.34 -28.07 -9.88
CA PHE A 483 19.39 -27.85 -8.90
C PHE A 483 20.73 -27.67 -9.59
N GLN A 484 21.50 -26.69 -9.13
CA GLN A 484 22.87 -26.47 -9.59
C GLN A 484 23.80 -26.26 -8.40
N GLU A 485 24.93 -26.97 -8.39
CA GLU A 485 26.01 -26.79 -7.42
C GLU A 485 26.61 -25.38 -7.52
N LYS A 486 26.85 -24.74 -6.37
CA LYS A 486 27.53 -23.44 -6.30
C LYS A 486 29.02 -23.62 -6.05
N LYS A 487 29.82 -22.79 -6.73
CA LYS A 487 31.27 -22.66 -6.52
C LYS A 487 31.58 -21.80 -5.32
#